data_AF-A0A2W5Z0G7-F1
#
_entry.id   AF-A0A2W5Z0G7-F1
#
_cell.length_a   1.000
_cell.length_b   1.000
_cell.length_c   1.000
_cell.angle_alpha   90.00
_cell.angle_beta   90.00
_cell.angle_gamma   90.00
#
_symmetry.space_group_name_H-M   'P 1'
#
loop_
_entity.id
_entity.type
_entity.pdbx_description
1 polymer ?
#
loop_
_entity_poly.entity_id
_entity_poly.type
_entity_poly.pdbx_seq_one_letter_code
_entity_poly.pdbx_strand_id
1 'polypeptide(L)'
;GRPLIVDEAWGAHLPFHPDLPTWAMDAGADVCVVSVHKMGAGFEQGSVFHVQGDLVDPSHLAACADLLMTTSPNVLVYSAMDGWRRQMVEAGNELLGAALALAGALRSDLDKIPGLHVLEDELVHAEASHDLDRLQVLTDVSGLGISGYQAADWLRQHECLDVGLSDHRRILATVSLADDEHTVRRLRDALTHLVDASSALPNPHPVQLPDPAGLELETVALPRDAFFGPAESVPVREAVGRIAAEQVTPYPPGIPAIVPGEQISSEVLDYLLSGLKAGMVLPDPADPTLATLRVTATTPPPPP
;
A
#
# COMPACT_ATOMS: atom_id res chain seq x y z
N GLY A 1 -22.32 12.66 17.37
CA GLY A 1 -20.94 12.11 17.51
C GLY A 1 -19.99 12.98 16.72
N ARG A 2 -18.73 12.57 16.58
CA ARG A 2 -17.84 13.06 15.51
C ARG A 2 -17.98 12.09 14.31
N PRO A 3 -18.05 12.58 13.06
CA PRO A 3 -18.13 11.70 11.91
C PRO A 3 -16.85 10.87 11.78
N LEU A 4 -16.99 9.58 11.45
CA LEU A 4 -15.89 8.68 11.12
C LEU A 4 -15.83 8.49 9.60
N ILE A 5 -14.69 8.85 9.02
CA ILE A 5 -14.38 8.61 7.60
C ILE A 5 -13.34 7.49 7.54
N VAL A 6 -13.61 6.45 6.77
CA VAL A 6 -12.69 5.33 6.55
C VAL A 6 -12.19 5.37 5.10
N ASP A 7 -10.88 5.45 4.92
CA ASP A 7 -10.24 5.17 3.63
C ASP A 7 -10.15 3.66 3.47
N GLU A 8 -11.04 3.13 2.65
CA GLU A 8 -11.13 1.72 2.33
C GLU A 8 -10.80 1.50 0.85
N ALA A 9 -9.80 2.22 0.34
CA ALA A 9 -9.41 2.14 -1.07
C ALA A 9 -9.19 0.69 -1.55
N TRP A 10 -8.72 -0.20 -0.68
CA TRP A 10 -8.49 -1.62 -0.96
C TRP A 10 -9.69 -2.54 -0.61
N GLY A 11 -10.82 -2.02 -0.16
CA GLY A 11 -11.94 -2.84 0.33
C GLY A 11 -13.18 -2.89 -0.56
N ALA A 12 -13.08 -2.50 -1.83
CA ALA A 12 -14.24 -2.48 -2.74
C ALA A 12 -14.98 -3.84 -2.85
N HIS A 13 -14.30 -4.96 -2.62
CA HIS A 13 -14.85 -6.32 -2.67
C HIS A 13 -15.45 -6.82 -1.34
N LEU A 14 -15.08 -6.20 -0.21
CA LEU A 14 -15.45 -6.65 1.15
C LEU A 14 -16.95 -6.91 1.36
N PRO A 15 -17.88 -6.03 0.94
CA PRO A 15 -19.31 -6.24 1.25
C PRO A 15 -19.96 -7.41 0.50
N PHE A 16 -19.25 -8.08 -0.41
CA PHE A 16 -19.84 -9.06 -1.31
C PHE A 16 -19.58 -10.52 -0.92
N HIS A 17 -18.83 -10.79 0.15
CA HIS A 17 -18.61 -12.15 0.66
C HIS A 17 -18.40 -12.18 2.19
N PRO A 18 -19.04 -13.08 2.94
CA PRO A 18 -18.97 -13.11 4.41
C PRO A 18 -17.61 -13.53 4.99
N ASP A 19 -16.78 -14.22 4.21
CA ASP A 19 -15.43 -14.64 4.63
C ASP A 19 -14.36 -13.57 4.34
N LEU A 20 -14.76 -12.37 3.91
CA LEU A 20 -13.86 -11.21 3.76
C LEU A 20 -13.96 -10.31 5.00
N PRO A 21 -12.95 -9.45 5.24
CA PRO A 21 -13.00 -8.46 6.31
C PRO A 21 -14.28 -7.63 6.33
N THR A 22 -14.68 -7.23 7.53
CA THR A 22 -15.89 -6.42 7.74
C THR A 22 -15.78 -5.09 6.97
N TRP A 23 -16.79 -4.80 6.15
CA TRP A 23 -16.92 -3.55 5.43
C TRP A 23 -17.14 -2.36 6.37
N ALA A 24 -16.49 -1.22 6.13
CA ALA A 24 -16.54 -0.05 7.03
C ALA A 24 -17.96 0.47 7.27
N MET A 25 -18.84 0.40 6.28
CA MET A 25 -20.23 0.83 6.46
C MET A 25 -20.99 -0.12 7.38
N ASP A 26 -20.74 -1.43 7.29
CA ASP A 26 -21.34 -2.41 8.23
C ASP A 26 -20.78 -2.25 9.65
N ALA A 27 -19.54 -1.75 9.78
CA ALA A 27 -18.92 -1.39 11.05
C ALA A 27 -19.40 -0.04 11.62
N GLY A 28 -20.27 0.69 10.92
CA GLY A 28 -20.87 1.94 11.40
C GLY A 28 -20.08 3.21 11.10
N ALA A 29 -19.17 3.20 10.13
CA ALA A 29 -18.56 4.43 9.60
C ALA A 29 -19.61 5.34 8.96
N ASP A 30 -19.43 6.66 9.02
CA ASP A 30 -20.37 7.61 8.40
C ASP A 30 -20.06 7.79 6.90
N VAL A 31 -18.78 7.71 6.53
CA VAL A 31 -18.30 7.74 5.14
C VAL A 31 -17.24 6.67 4.92
N CYS A 32 -17.33 5.94 3.82
CA CYS A 32 -16.31 4.99 3.36
C CYS A 32 -15.92 5.32 1.92
N VAL A 33 -14.62 5.44 1.62
CA VAL A 33 -14.11 5.70 0.27
C VAL A 33 -13.41 4.45 -0.26
N VAL A 34 -13.86 3.94 -1.41
CA VAL A 34 -13.31 2.73 -2.04
C VAL A 34 -12.73 3.04 -3.42
N SER A 35 -11.63 2.40 -3.78
CA SER A 35 -11.09 2.44 -5.14
C SER A 35 -11.55 1.20 -5.90
N VAL A 36 -12.55 1.38 -6.75
CA VAL A 36 -13.12 0.29 -7.58
C VAL A 36 -12.05 -0.31 -8.50
N HIS A 37 -11.10 0.50 -8.97
CA HIS A 37 -10.02 0.03 -9.84
C HIS A 37 -8.96 -0.83 -9.16
N LYS A 38 -8.94 -0.89 -7.82
CA LYS A 38 -8.01 -1.75 -7.08
C LYS A 38 -8.62 -3.15 -6.94
N MET A 39 -9.48 -3.34 -5.95
CA MET A 39 -10.08 -4.64 -5.63
C MET A 39 -11.47 -4.84 -6.23
N GLY A 40 -11.99 -3.86 -6.97
CA GLY A 40 -13.27 -3.95 -7.66
C GLY A 40 -13.16 -4.25 -9.15
N ALA A 41 -12.00 -4.66 -9.69
CA ALA A 41 -11.84 -4.95 -11.12
C ALA A 41 -12.35 -3.83 -12.09
N GLY A 42 -12.37 -2.57 -11.62
CA GLY A 42 -12.77 -1.41 -12.41
C GLY A 42 -11.62 -0.83 -13.23
N PHE A 43 -11.94 0.10 -14.13
CA PHE A 43 -10.91 0.89 -14.81
C PHE A 43 -10.24 1.88 -13.85
N GLU A 44 -8.94 2.08 -14.03
CA GLU A 44 -8.15 3.10 -13.32
C GLU A 44 -8.90 4.43 -13.22
N GLN A 45 -8.70 5.15 -12.11
CA GLN A 45 -9.45 6.34 -11.71
C GLN A 45 -10.89 6.09 -11.20
N GLY A 46 -11.43 4.88 -11.34
CA GLY A 46 -12.73 4.53 -10.77
C GLY A 46 -12.70 4.45 -9.25
N SER A 47 -13.56 5.22 -8.57
CA SER A 47 -13.73 5.23 -7.11
C SER A 47 -15.16 5.60 -6.73
N VAL A 48 -15.57 5.20 -5.54
CA VAL A 48 -16.90 5.49 -4.97
C VAL A 48 -16.72 5.90 -3.51
N PHE A 49 -17.49 6.89 -3.05
CA PHE A 49 -17.68 7.12 -1.63
C PHE A 49 -19.12 6.73 -1.24
N HIS A 50 -19.24 6.03 -0.12
CA HIS A 50 -20.49 5.64 0.50
C HIS A 50 -20.75 6.55 1.70
N VAL A 51 -22.01 6.87 1.96
CA VAL A 51 -22.43 7.70 3.09
C VAL A 51 -23.64 7.07 3.78
N GLN A 52 -23.67 7.08 5.11
CA GLN A 52 -24.81 6.64 5.91
C GLN A 52 -24.95 7.48 7.18
N GLY A 53 -26.08 7.32 7.87
CA GLY A 53 -26.38 8.05 9.10
C GLY A 53 -26.66 9.53 8.86
N ASP A 54 -26.61 10.31 9.95
CA ASP A 54 -27.06 11.71 9.98
C ASP A 54 -25.94 12.70 10.37
N LEU A 55 -24.69 12.25 10.55
CA LEU A 55 -23.58 13.13 10.95
C LEU A 55 -22.96 13.91 9.78
N VAL A 56 -23.17 13.45 8.54
CA VAL A 56 -22.66 14.08 7.31
C VAL A 56 -23.84 14.39 6.39
N ASP A 57 -24.00 15.67 6.02
CA ASP A 57 -25.01 16.08 5.04
C ASP A 57 -24.60 15.62 3.63
N PRO A 58 -25.36 14.73 2.97
CA PRO A 58 -25.03 14.23 1.64
C PRO A 58 -25.00 15.35 0.57
N SER A 59 -25.80 16.41 0.75
CA SER A 59 -25.84 17.53 -0.20
C SER A 59 -24.56 18.35 -0.13
N HIS A 60 -24.05 18.59 1.07
CA HIS A 60 -22.78 19.26 1.28
C HIS A 60 -21.61 18.40 0.77
N LEU A 61 -21.62 17.10 1.07
CA LEU A 61 -20.58 16.16 0.60
C LEU A 61 -20.51 16.13 -0.93
N ALA A 62 -21.66 16.05 -1.61
CA ALA A 62 -21.72 16.11 -3.08
C ALA A 62 -21.15 17.42 -3.63
N ALA A 63 -21.51 18.57 -3.03
CA ALA A 63 -20.97 19.86 -3.44
C ALA A 63 -19.45 19.96 -3.24
N CYS A 64 -18.90 19.35 -2.19
CA CYS A 64 -17.45 19.25 -2.00
C CYS A 64 -16.79 18.38 -3.07
N ALA A 65 -17.40 17.24 -3.43
CA ALA A 65 -16.90 16.39 -4.50
C ALA A 65 -16.88 17.13 -5.85
N ASP A 66 -17.93 17.90 -6.15
CA ASP A 66 -18.05 18.70 -7.39
C ASP A 66 -16.91 19.73 -7.56
N LEU A 67 -16.28 20.19 -6.49
CA LEU A 67 -15.12 21.09 -6.56
C LEU A 67 -13.86 20.41 -7.13
N LEU A 68 -13.75 19.09 -6.98
CA LEU A 68 -12.59 18.29 -7.40
C LEU A 68 -12.85 17.57 -8.72
N MET A 69 -14.12 17.38 -9.08
CA MET A 69 -14.52 16.65 -10.27
C MET A 69 -14.38 17.49 -11.54
N THR A 70 -14.07 16.81 -12.65
CA THR A 70 -14.15 17.41 -13.98
C THR A 70 -15.62 17.66 -14.37
N THR A 71 -15.89 18.79 -15.02
CA THR A 71 -17.22 19.08 -15.59
C THR A 71 -17.56 18.20 -16.80
N SER A 72 -16.58 17.45 -17.32
CA SER A 72 -16.71 16.60 -18.52
C SER A 72 -16.11 15.22 -18.25
N PRO A 73 -16.79 14.37 -17.47
CA PRO A 73 -16.21 13.11 -17.06
C PRO A 73 -16.24 12.06 -18.18
N ASN A 74 -15.34 11.08 -18.06
CA ASN A 74 -15.27 9.97 -19.00
C ASN A 74 -16.41 8.98 -18.74
N VAL A 75 -17.38 8.94 -19.66
CA VAL A 75 -18.55 8.05 -19.59
C VAL A 75 -18.16 6.57 -19.54
N LEU A 76 -17.00 6.19 -20.09
CA LEU A 76 -16.50 4.82 -20.03
C LEU A 76 -16.15 4.39 -18.60
N VAL A 77 -15.59 5.29 -17.79
CA VAL A 77 -15.27 5.01 -16.38
C VAL A 77 -16.56 4.79 -15.60
N TYR A 78 -17.57 5.65 -15.79
CA TYR A 78 -18.88 5.46 -15.16
C TYR A 78 -19.58 4.17 -15.60
N SER A 79 -19.55 3.85 -16.89
CA SER A 79 -20.13 2.61 -17.42
C SER A 79 -19.45 1.38 -16.84
N ALA A 80 -18.12 1.41 -16.69
CA ALA A 80 -17.35 0.33 -16.07
C ALA A 80 -17.69 0.18 -14.59
N MET A 81 -17.79 1.28 -13.83
CA MET A 81 -18.19 1.24 -12.41
C MET A 81 -19.62 0.70 -12.22
N ASP A 82 -20.57 1.10 -13.07
CA ASP A 82 -21.93 0.56 -13.00
C ASP A 82 -21.98 -0.93 -13.39
N GLY A 83 -21.19 -1.33 -14.39
CA GLY A 83 -21.02 -2.73 -14.78
C GLY A 83 -20.44 -3.58 -13.66
N TRP A 84 -19.37 -3.10 -13.00
CA TRP A 84 -18.80 -3.73 -11.82
C TRP A 84 -19.83 -3.87 -10.69
N ARG A 85 -20.50 -2.77 -10.32
CA ARG A 85 -21.54 -2.78 -9.27
C ARG A 85 -22.59 -3.85 -9.55
N ARG A 86 -23.06 -3.93 -10.80
CA ARG A 86 -24.02 -4.95 -11.22
C ARG A 86 -23.45 -6.37 -11.08
N GLN A 87 -22.23 -6.62 -11.55
CA GLN A 87 -21.57 -7.92 -11.46
C GLN A 87 -21.44 -8.37 -10.00
N MET A 88 -21.01 -7.49 -9.10
CA MET A 88 -20.83 -7.83 -7.69
C MET A 88 -22.17 -8.11 -6.99
N VAL A 89 -23.22 -7.35 -7.31
CA VAL A 89 -24.57 -7.61 -6.77
C VAL A 89 -25.16 -8.91 -7.30
N GLU A 90 -24.99 -9.22 -8.60
CA GLU A 90 -25.59 -10.40 -9.23
C GLU A 90 -24.81 -11.69 -8.95
N ALA A 91 -23.48 -11.62 -8.89
CA ALA A 91 -22.60 -12.80 -8.88
C ALA A 91 -21.38 -12.66 -7.94
N GLY A 92 -21.22 -11.54 -7.22
CA GLY A 92 -20.01 -11.26 -6.44
C GLY A 92 -19.71 -12.32 -5.39
N ASN A 93 -20.73 -12.85 -4.72
CA ASN A 93 -20.54 -13.91 -3.72
C ASN A 93 -19.93 -15.18 -4.33
N GLU A 94 -20.43 -15.65 -5.47
CA GLU A 94 -19.89 -16.84 -6.14
C GLU A 94 -18.46 -16.58 -6.68
N LEU A 95 -18.25 -15.43 -7.33
CA LEU A 95 -16.96 -15.06 -7.92
C LEU A 95 -15.86 -14.93 -6.85
N LEU A 96 -16.16 -14.24 -5.75
CA LEU A 96 -15.22 -14.09 -4.64
C LEU A 96 -15.02 -15.39 -3.88
N GLY A 97 -16.06 -16.21 -3.72
CA GLY A 97 -15.94 -17.54 -3.11
C GLY A 97 -14.98 -18.44 -3.90
N ALA A 98 -15.04 -18.41 -5.23
CA ALA A 98 -14.08 -19.12 -6.08
C ALA A 98 -12.65 -18.59 -5.93
N ALA A 99 -12.47 -17.27 -5.94
CA ALA A 99 -11.16 -16.64 -5.73
C ALA A 99 -10.57 -16.95 -4.34
N LEU A 100 -11.39 -16.96 -3.28
CA LEU A 100 -11.00 -17.32 -1.93
C LEU A 100 -10.57 -18.79 -1.83
N ALA A 101 -11.29 -19.71 -2.51
CA ALA A 101 -10.91 -21.11 -2.56
C ALA A 101 -9.55 -21.30 -3.27
N LEU A 102 -9.31 -20.59 -4.37
CA LEU A 102 -8.02 -20.58 -5.07
C LEU A 102 -6.91 -20.02 -4.18
N ALA A 103 -7.16 -18.89 -3.51
CA ALA A 103 -6.21 -18.27 -2.60
C ALA A 103 -5.86 -19.21 -1.44
N GLY A 104 -6.85 -19.87 -0.83
CA GLY A 104 -6.62 -20.84 0.26
C GLY A 104 -5.77 -22.04 -0.17
N ALA A 105 -6.04 -22.58 -1.37
CA ALA A 105 -5.23 -23.66 -1.94
C ALA A 105 -3.78 -23.19 -2.24
N LEU A 106 -3.63 -22.02 -2.84
CA LEU A 106 -2.32 -21.43 -3.13
C LEU A 106 -1.52 -21.20 -1.85
N ARG A 107 -2.11 -20.58 -0.82
CA ARG A 107 -1.48 -20.37 0.50
C ARG A 107 -0.93 -21.68 1.07
N SER A 108 -1.79 -22.71 1.11
CA SER A 108 -1.43 -24.04 1.61
C SER A 108 -0.31 -24.71 0.80
N ASP A 109 -0.25 -24.47 -0.51
CA ASP A 109 0.76 -25.06 -1.38
C ASP A 109 2.10 -24.33 -1.28
N LEU A 110 2.10 -22.99 -1.18
CA LEU A 110 3.31 -22.21 -1.00
C LEU A 110 3.98 -22.47 0.35
N ASP A 111 3.20 -22.65 1.41
CA ASP A 111 3.73 -22.91 2.76
C ASP A 111 4.44 -24.28 2.88
N LYS A 112 4.19 -25.20 1.92
CA LYS A 112 4.90 -26.48 1.84
C LYS A 112 6.27 -26.35 1.16
N ILE A 113 6.55 -25.23 0.48
CA ILE A 113 7.81 -25.02 -0.23
C ILE A 113 8.89 -24.59 0.77
N PRO A 114 9.99 -25.34 0.92
CA PRO A 114 11.02 -25.02 1.90
C PRO A 114 11.59 -23.61 1.73
N GLY A 115 11.61 -22.86 2.83
CA GLY A 115 12.16 -21.50 2.87
C GLY A 115 11.17 -20.38 2.52
N LEU A 116 9.95 -20.74 2.10
CA LEU A 116 8.81 -19.83 2.05
C LEU A 116 7.96 -19.97 3.32
N HIS A 117 7.33 -18.87 3.73
CA HIS A 117 6.35 -18.86 4.82
C HIS A 117 5.20 -17.94 4.45
N VAL A 118 3.98 -18.46 4.41
CA VAL A 118 2.79 -17.66 4.08
C VAL A 118 2.19 -17.08 5.34
N LEU A 119 2.09 -15.76 5.42
CA LEU A 119 1.52 -15.09 6.59
C LEU A 119 0.00 -15.25 6.59
N GLU A 120 -0.52 -15.71 7.72
CA GLU A 120 -1.95 -15.82 8.03
C GLU A 120 -2.26 -15.05 9.33
N ASP A 121 -2.50 -15.76 10.42
CA ASP A 121 -3.04 -15.18 11.65
C ASP A 121 -2.01 -14.38 12.45
N GLU A 122 -0.72 -14.40 12.09
CA GLU A 122 0.33 -13.68 12.84
C GLU A 122 0.16 -12.16 12.81
N LEU A 123 -0.57 -11.65 11.81
CA LEU A 123 -0.87 -10.24 11.66
C LEU A 123 -2.20 -9.85 12.31
N VAL A 124 -3.00 -10.81 12.76
CA VAL A 124 -4.31 -10.58 13.37
C VAL A 124 -4.15 -10.41 14.88
N HIS A 125 -4.92 -9.50 15.47
CA HIS A 125 -4.85 -9.13 16.90
C HIS A 125 -3.57 -8.42 17.35
N ALA A 126 -2.65 -8.12 16.43
CA ALA A 126 -1.63 -7.11 16.64
C ALA A 126 -2.28 -5.72 16.58
N GLU A 127 -2.22 -4.98 17.69
CA GLU A 127 -2.80 -3.64 17.83
C GLU A 127 -4.29 -3.58 17.41
N ALA A 128 -4.60 -2.84 16.34
CA ALA A 128 -5.96 -2.65 15.81
C ALA A 128 -6.32 -3.61 14.66
N SER A 129 -5.50 -4.62 14.39
CA SER A 129 -5.78 -5.63 13.36
C SER A 129 -6.86 -6.62 13.82
N HIS A 130 -7.98 -6.66 13.12
CA HIS A 130 -9.14 -7.50 13.49
C HIS A 130 -9.33 -8.72 12.59
N ASP A 131 -9.05 -8.59 11.30
CA ASP A 131 -9.35 -9.58 10.28
C ASP A 131 -8.32 -9.54 9.14
N LEU A 132 -8.31 -10.56 8.29
CA LEU A 132 -7.34 -10.73 7.20
C LEU A 132 -8.05 -10.90 5.85
N ASP A 133 -7.71 -10.04 4.88
CA ASP A 133 -8.08 -10.29 3.49
C ASP A 133 -7.26 -11.46 2.92
N ARG A 134 -7.88 -12.65 2.90
CA ARG A 134 -7.22 -13.87 2.44
C ARG A 134 -6.84 -13.86 0.96
N LEU A 135 -7.39 -12.94 0.16
CA LEU A 135 -6.99 -12.74 -1.24
C LEU A 135 -5.58 -12.13 -1.37
N GLN A 136 -5.05 -11.51 -0.31
CA GLN A 136 -3.71 -10.93 -0.25
C GLN A 136 -2.68 -11.95 0.25
N VAL A 137 -2.12 -12.76 -0.64
CA VAL A 137 -1.16 -13.83 -0.32
C VAL A 137 0.24 -13.26 -0.07
N LEU A 138 0.48 -12.83 1.17
CA LEU A 138 1.75 -12.29 1.64
C LEU A 138 2.70 -13.44 2.03
N THR A 139 3.83 -13.55 1.35
CA THR A 139 4.81 -14.63 1.53
C THR A 139 6.15 -14.05 1.97
N ASP A 140 6.66 -14.48 3.12
CA ASP A 140 8.02 -14.21 3.57
C ASP A 140 8.99 -15.15 2.84
N VAL A 141 10.02 -14.55 2.23
CA VAL A 141 11.05 -15.24 1.43
C VAL A 141 12.42 -15.23 2.13
N SER A 142 12.52 -14.68 3.33
CA SER A 142 13.79 -14.53 4.06
C SER A 142 14.43 -15.87 4.40
N GLY A 143 13.64 -16.96 4.48
CA GLY A 143 14.14 -18.33 4.62
C GLY A 143 15.01 -18.80 3.45
N LEU A 144 14.92 -18.14 2.29
CA LEU A 144 15.76 -18.38 1.12
C LEU A 144 17.09 -17.59 1.17
N GLY A 145 17.27 -16.69 2.15
CA GLY A 145 18.44 -15.83 2.25
C GLY A 145 18.45 -14.65 1.28
N ILE A 146 17.31 -14.30 0.67
CA ILE A 146 17.16 -13.18 -0.27
C ILE A 146 16.14 -12.16 0.26
N SER A 147 16.13 -10.95 -0.30
CA SER A 147 15.06 -9.97 -0.02
C SER A 147 13.84 -10.17 -0.93
N GLY A 148 12.69 -9.64 -0.51
CA GLY A 148 11.51 -9.58 -1.38
C GLY A 148 11.75 -8.76 -2.65
N TYR A 149 12.57 -7.72 -2.59
CA TYR A 149 13.00 -6.95 -3.77
C TYR A 149 13.70 -7.84 -4.81
N GLN A 150 14.65 -8.67 -4.37
CA GLN A 150 15.35 -9.62 -5.25
C GLN A 150 14.41 -10.68 -5.81
N ALA A 151 13.49 -11.20 -4.98
CA ALA A 151 12.48 -12.15 -5.42
C ALA A 151 11.60 -11.55 -6.53
N ALA A 152 11.10 -10.32 -6.35
CA ALA A 152 10.29 -9.62 -7.33
C ALA A 152 11.04 -9.37 -8.66
N ASP A 153 12.28 -8.88 -8.58
CA ASP A 153 13.12 -8.68 -9.77
C ASP A 153 13.40 -10.00 -10.51
N TRP A 154 13.69 -11.07 -9.77
CA TRP A 154 13.95 -12.38 -10.36
C TRP A 154 12.72 -12.94 -11.06
N LEU A 155 11.55 -12.92 -10.39
CA LEU A 155 10.27 -13.37 -10.95
C LEU A 155 9.91 -12.60 -12.22
N ARG A 156 10.09 -11.28 -12.22
CA ARG A 156 9.86 -10.45 -13.41
C ARG A 156 10.78 -10.83 -14.56
N GLN A 157 12.08 -10.99 -14.28
CA GLN A 157 13.10 -11.23 -15.31
C GLN A 157 13.08 -12.64 -15.89
N HIS A 158 12.76 -13.65 -15.08
CA HIS A 158 12.90 -15.06 -15.48
C HIS A 158 11.55 -15.73 -15.75
N GLU A 159 10.49 -15.29 -15.07
CA GLU A 159 9.16 -15.95 -15.13
C GLU A 159 8.08 -15.04 -15.74
N CYS A 160 8.42 -13.78 -16.06
CA CYS A 160 7.49 -12.75 -16.53
C CYS A 160 6.30 -12.59 -15.58
N LEU A 161 6.58 -12.57 -14.27
CA LEU A 161 5.58 -12.41 -13.22
C LEU A 161 5.85 -11.16 -12.40
N ASP A 162 4.83 -10.31 -12.29
CA ASP A 162 4.81 -9.17 -11.40
C ASP A 162 4.09 -9.54 -10.10
N VAL A 163 4.66 -9.12 -8.97
CA VAL A 163 4.03 -9.22 -7.65
C VAL A 163 3.42 -7.86 -7.28
N GLY A 164 2.33 -7.86 -6.51
CA GLY A 164 1.63 -6.64 -6.13
C GLY A 164 2.43 -5.75 -5.18
N LEU A 165 3.26 -6.34 -4.33
CA LEU A 165 4.18 -5.63 -3.44
C LEU A 165 5.42 -6.50 -3.16
N SER A 166 6.55 -5.86 -2.89
CA SER A 166 7.75 -6.54 -2.36
C SER A 166 8.47 -5.64 -1.37
N ASP A 167 8.79 -6.16 -0.18
CA ASP A 167 9.57 -5.46 0.84
C ASP A 167 10.95 -6.14 1.03
N HIS A 168 11.70 -5.70 2.04
CA HIS A 168 13.02 -6.27 2.33
C HIS A 168 13.02 -7.76 2.73
N ARG A 169 11.85 -8.39 2.93
CA ARG A 169 11.67 -9.79 3.38
C ARG A 169 10.54 -10.54 2.67
N ARG A 170 9.58 -9.86 2.05
CA ARG A 170 8.30 -10.45 1.63
C ARG A 170 7.92 -10.03 0.23
N ILE A 171 7.09 -10.85 -0.40
CA ILE A 171 6.34 -10.52 -1.61
C ILE A 171 4.85 -10.70 -1.37
N LEU A 172 4.02 -9.97 -2.09
CA LEU A 172 2.56 -10.08 -2.03
C LEU A 172 2.01 -10.42 -3.42
N ALA A 173 1.26 -11.51 -3.50
CA ALA A 173 0.42 -11.82 -4.66
C ALA A 173 -1.05 -11.59 -4.31
N THR A 174 -1.75 -10.83 -5.14
CA THR A 174 -3.19 -10.60 -5.00
C THR A 174 -3.93 -11.59 -5.89
N VAL A 175 -4.75 -12.46 -5.29
CA VAL A 175 -5.66 -13.34 -6.02
C VAL A 175 -6.98 -12.60 -6.23
N SER A 176 -7.48 -12.60 -7.45
CA SER A 176 -8.67 -11.86 -7.85
C SER A 176 -9.69 -12.79 -8.53
N LEU A 177 -10.86 -12.23 -8.86
CA LEU A 177 -11.88 -12.90 -9.67
C LEU A 177 -11.43 -13.22 -11.11
N ALA A 178 -10.27 -12.71 -11.54
CA ALA A 178 -9.69 -12.99 -12.85
C ALA A 178 -8.73 -14.19 -12.84
N ASP A 179 -8.39 -14.70 -11.66
CA ASP A 179 -7.47 -15.82 -11.49
C ASP A 179 -8.21 -17.17 -11.52
N ASP A 180 -7.43 -18.21 -11.82
CA ASP A 180 -7.87 -19.58 -12.01
C ASP A 180 -6.78 -20.56 -11.56
N GLU A 181 -7.02 -21.87 -11.67
CA GLU A 181 -6.01 -22.87 -11.32
C GLU A 181 -4.71 -22.75 -12.15
N HIS A 182 -4.79 -22.25 -13.37
CA HIS A 182 -3.62 -22.15 -14.24
C HIS A 182 -2.69 -21.03 -13.78
N THR A 183 -3.25 -19.85 -13.50
CA THR A 183 -2.53 -18.67 -13.00
C THR A 183 -1.90 -18.94 -11.62
N VAL A 184 -2.62 -19.55 -10.67
CA VAL A 184 -2.03 -19.89 -9.36
C VAL A 184 -0.96 -20.98 -9.45
N ARG A 185 -1.13 -21.98 -10.33
CA ARG A 185 -0.07 -22.98 -10.59
C ARG A 185 1.18 -22.33 -11.17
N ARG A 186 1.02 -21.38 -12.11
CA ARG A 186 2.15 -20.65 -12.71
C ARG A 186 2.95 -19.90 -11.63
N LEU A 187 2.28 -19.23 -10.69
CA LEU A 187 2.94 -18.56 -9.58
C LEU A 187 3.68 -19.55 -8.66
N ARG A 188 3.03 -20.66 -8.28
CA ARG A 188 3.66 -21.70 -7.45
C ARG A 188 4.90 -22.30 -8.10
N ASP A 189 4.83 -22.62 -9.38
CA ASP A 189 5.93 -23.22 -10.12
C ASP A 189 7.10 -22.22 -10.24
N ALA A 190 6.80 -20.95 -10.53
CA ALA A 190 7.79 -19.86 -10.55
C ALA A 190 8.47 -19.65 -9.19
N LEU A 191 7.72 -19.71 -8.08
CA LEU A 191 8.31 -19.62 -6.74
C LEU A 191 9.17 -20.83 -6.40
N THR A 192 8.83 -22.02 -6.92
CA THR A 192 9.69 -23.21 -6.80
C THR A 192 11.01 -23.01 -7.54
N HIS A 193 10.97 -22.48 -8.77
CA HIS A 193 12.20 -22.16 -9.50
C HIS A 193 13.02 -21.05 -8.82
N LEU A 194 12.37 -20.06 -8.21
CA LEU A 194 13.05 -19.04 -7.41
C LEU A 194 13.78 -19.67 -6.22
N VAL A 195 13.17 -20.63 -5.52
CA VAL A 195 13.82 -21.37 -4.43
C VAL A 195 15.09 -22.06 -4.94
N ASP A 196 15.02 -22.76 -6.07
CA ASP A 196 16.19 -23.44 -6.67
C ASP A 196 17.30 -22.43 -7.06
N ALA A 197 16.92 -21.26 -7.56
CA ALA A 197 17.85 -20.21 -7.98
C ALA A 197 18.41 -19.36 -6.82
N SER A 198 17.73 -19.34 -5.66
CA SER A 198 18.00 -18.41 -4.55
C SER A 198 19.44 -18.44 -4.07
N SER A 199 20.05 -19.63 -3.99
CA SER A 199 21.43 -19.83 -3.55
C SER A 199 22.50 -19.19 -4.45
N ALA A 200 22.15 -18.86 -5.70
CA ALA A 200 23.03 -18.18 -6.64
C ALA A 200 22.86 -16.65 -6.62
N LEU A 201 21.85 -16.13 -5.92
CA LEU A 201 21.63 -14.70 -5.78
C LEU A 201 22.60 -14.10 -4.75
N PRO A 202 23.02 -12.83 -4.94
CA PRO A 202 23.88 -12.16 -3.96
C PRO A 202 23.13 -11.95 -2.65
N ASN A 203 23.86 -11.85 -1.54
CA ASN A 203 23.27 -11.50 -0.25
C ASN A 203 22.56 -10.14 -0.34
N PRO A 204 21.34 -10.00 0.22
CA PRO A 204 20.62 -8.73 0.22
C PRO A 204 21.35 -7.68 1.06
N HIS A 205 21.23 -6.41 0.66
CA HIS A 205 21.63 -5.32 1.54
C HIS A 205 20.63 -5.21 2.70
N PRO A 206 21.11 -5.08 3.95
CA PRO A 206 20.23 -4.96 5.10
C PRO A 206 19.53 -3.60 5.10
N VAL A 207 18.25 -3.59 5.45
CA VAL A 207 17.47 -2.39 5.73
C VAL A 207 17.51 -2.10 7.23
N GLN A 208 17.88 -0.89 7.61
CA GLN A 208 17.94 -0.44 9.00
C GLN A 208 16.55 0.00 9.43
N LEU A 209 15.77 -0.92 9.98
CA LEU A 209 14.47 -0.60 10.54
C LEU A 209 14.66 0.11 11.89
N PRO A 210 14.18 1.35 12.04
CA PRO A 210 14.16 2.03 13.33
C PRO A 210 13.02 1.47 14.19
N ASP A 211 13.06 1.74 15.49
CA ASP A 211 11.90 1.53 16.35
C ASP A 211 10.72 2.42 15.86
N PRO A 212 9.45 2.03 16.09
CA PRO A 212 8.30 2.82 15.62
C PRO A 212 8.36 4.31 16.01
N ALA A 213 8.81 4.60 17.24
CA ALA A 213 9.00 5.98 17.71
C ALA A 213 10.06 6.77 16.93
N GLY A 214 11.00 6.10 16.26
CA GLY A 214 12.00 6.74 15.39
C GLY A 214 11.46 7.16 14.02
N LEU A 215 10.27 6.66 13.64
CA LEU A 215 9.52 7.11 12.45
C LEU A 215 8.45 8.16 12.79
N GLU A 216 8.17 8.37 14.07
CA GLU A 216 7.25 9.43 14.54
C GLU A 216 8.02 10.75 14.66
N LEU A 217 8.16 11.45 13.53
CA LEU A 217 8.85 12.75 13.51
C LEU A 217 8.01 13.86 14.17
N GLU A 218 8.70 14.83 14.77
CA GLU A 218 8.04 15.98 15.37
C GLU A 218 7.55 16.95 14.29
N THR A 219 6.24 17.17 14.21
CA THR A 219 5.66 18.24 13.38
C THR A 219 5.88 19.59 14.06
N VAL A 220 6.83 20.39 13.53
CA VAL A 220 7.21 21.70 14.09
C VAL A 220 6.72 22.88 13.27
N ALA A 221 6.15 22.62 12.08
CA ALA A 221 5.50 23.62 11.23
C ALA A 221 4.27 23.02 10.53
N LEU A 222 3.35 23.89 10.08
CA LEU A 222 2.21 23.45 9.29
C LEU A 222 2.70 22.87 7.94
N PRO A 223 2.22 21.69 7.51
CA PRO A 223 2.66 21.09 6.25
C PRO A 223 2.48 22.00 5.04
N ARG A 224 1.38 22.76 5.01
CA ARG A 224 1.12 23.77 3.98
C ARG A 224 2.22 24.84 3.94
N ASP A 225 2.60 25.38 5.08
CA ASP A 225 3.56 26.48 5.15
C ASP A 225 4.97 26.00 4.82
N ALA A 226 5.33 24.79 5.26
CA ALA A 226 6.61 24.17 4.91
C ALA A 226 6.72 23.85 3.41
N PHE A 227 5.65 23.33 2.80
CA PHE A 227 5.63 22.95 1.38
C PHE A 227 5.61 24.17 0.44
N PHE A 228 4.79 25.18 0.73
CA PHE A 228 4.66 26.38 -0.13
C PHE A 228 5.64 27.50 0.23
N GLY A 229 6.36 27.38 1.36
CA GLY A 229 7.32 28.36 1.82
C GLY A 229 8.65 28.33 1.07
N PRO A 230 9.57 29.28 1.36
CA PRO A 230 10.93 29.25 0.84
C PRO A 230 11.67 27.97 1.26
N ALA A 231 12.23 27.27 0.30
CA ALA A 231 12.94 26.01 0.51
C ALA A 231 14.26 25.97 -0.26
N GLU A 232 15.21 25.20 0.24
CA GLU A 232 16.51 24.94 -0.37
C GLU A 232 16.79 23.43 -0.40
N SER A 233 17.60 22.99 -1.35
CA SER A 233 18.09 21.60 -1.40
C SER A 233 19.44 21.52 -0.72
N VAL A 234 19.57 20.65 0.29
CA VAL A 234 20.82 20.41 1.02
C VAL A 234 21.26 18.96 0.80
N PRO A 235 22.56 18.64 0.92
CA PRO A 235 23.01 17.25 0.99
C PRO A 235 22.24 16.49 2.07
N VAL A 236 21.83 15.25 1.83
CA VAL A 236 20.94 14.49 2.73
C VAL A 236 21.46 14.42 4.17
N ARG A 237 22.78 14.33 4.35
CA ARG A 237 23.42 14.28 5.68
C ARG A 237 23.36 15.61 6.44
N GLU A 238 23.18 16.73 5.74
CA GLU A 238 23.00 18.06 6.32
C GLU A 238 21.53 18.38 6.62
N ALA A 239 20.60 17.50 6.22
CA ALA A 239 19.17 17.68 6.45
C ALA A 239 18.72 17.32 7.88
N VAL A 240 19.54 16.57 8.65
CA VAL A 240 19.22 16.20 10.03
C VAL A 240 19.02 17.45 10.90
N GLY A 241 17.90 17.49 11.64
CA GLY A 241 17.48 18.62 12.47
C GLY A 241 16.85 19.80 11.71
N ARG A 242 16.84 19.75 10.37
CA ARG A 242 16.12 20.71 9.52
C ARG A 242 14.67 20.29 9.36
N ILE A 243 13.85 21.19 8.83
CA ILE A 243 12.42 20.96 8.62
C ILE A 243 12.21 20.59 7.16
N ALA A 244 11.56 19.45 6.92
CA ALA A 244 11.26 18.97 5.59
C ALA A 244 10.35 19.96 4.85
N ALA A 245 10.69 20.24 3.59
CA ALA A 245 9.86 21.02 2.66
C ALA A 245 9.30 20.14 1.52
N GLU A 246 9.57 18.84 1.56
CA GLU A 246 9.04 17.84 0.63
C GLU A 246 8.68 16.56 1.38
N GLN A 247 7.92 15.69 0.70
CA GLN A 247 7.51 14.39 1.21
C GLN A 247 8.53 13.33 0.78
N VAL A 248 8.79 12.35 1.66
CA VAL A 248 9.58 11.16 1.33
C VAL A 248 8.80 9.91 1.71
N THR A 249 8.32 9.20 0.69
CA THR A 249 7.54 7.96 0.88
C THR A 249 8.34 6.75 0.43
N PRO A 250 8.73 5.86 1.36
CA PRO A 250 9.27 4.55 1.02
C PRO A 250 8.22 3.65 0.39
N TYR A 251 8.52 3.05 -0.76
CA TYR A 251 7.71 1.99 -1.36
C TYR A 251 8.44 0.65 -1.33
N PRO A 252 7.89 -0.35 -0.61
CA PRO A 252 6.84 -0.27 0.42
C PRO A 252 7.34 0.34 1.75
N PRO A 253 6.47 0.71 2.71
CA PRO A 253 5.02 0.46 2.78
C PRO A 253 4.11 1.37 1.96
N GLY A 254 4.64 2.42 1.31
CA GLY A 254 3.82 3.42 0.60
C GLY A 254 3.14 4.41 1.55
N ILE A 255 3.68 4.56 2.76
CA ILE A 255 3.26 5.55 3.76
C ILE A 255 4.42 6.53 3.92
N PRO A 256 4.18 7.86 3.90
CA PRO A 256 5.24 8.84 4.08
C PRO A 256 6.04 8.60 5.35
N ALA A 257 7.36 8.52 5.23
CA ALA A 257 8.27 8.49 6.37
C ALA A 257 8.69 9.91 6.80
N ILE A 258 8.55 10.87 5.88
CA ILE A 258 8.77 12.29 6.12
C ILE A 258 7.66 13.04 5.38
N VAL A 259 6.97 13.95 6.07
CA VAL A 259 6.06 14.92 5.45
C VAL A 259 6.55 16.36 5.66
N PRO A 260 6.19 17.31 4.79
CA PRO A 260 6.54 18.71 4.98
C PRO A 260 6.13 19.22 6.37
N GLY A 261 7.01 19.97 7.02
CA GLY A 261 6.78 20.54 8.36
C GLY A 261 7.33 19.71 9.51
N GLU A 262 7.77 18.49 9.25
CA GLU A 262 8.44 17.64 10.25
C GLU A 262 9.93 17.93 10.36
N GLN A 263 10.47 17.82 11.57
CA GLN A 263 11.90 17.87 11.81
C GLN A 263 12.55 16.51 11.49
N ILE A 264 13.51 16.53 10.58
CA ILE A 264 14.15 15.31 10.05
C ILE A 264 15.12 14.72 11.07
N SER A 265 14.95 13.44 11.42
CA SER A 265 15.87 12.70 12.31
C SER A 265 16.97 11.97 11.52
N SER A 266 18.03 11.54 12.19
CA SER A 266 19.04 10.67 11.57
C SER A 266 18.49 9.25 11.31
N GLU A 267 17.63 8.77 12.20
CA GLU A 267 17.08 7.41 12.17
C GLU A 267 16.22 7.18 10.92
N VAL A 268 15.33 8.12 10.59
CA VAL A 268 14.51 8.03 9.38
C VAL A 268 15.36 8.09 8.11
N LEU A 269 16.43 8.91 8.10
CA LEU A 269 17.32 8.99 6.94
C LEU A 269 18.15 7.73 6.77
N ASP A 270 18.65 7.13 7.85
CA ASP A 270 19.40 5.88 7.79
C ASP A 270 18.51 4.72 7.33
N TYR A 271 17.24 4.69 7.73
CA TYR A 271 16.23 3.79 7.20
C TYR A 271 16.04 3.96 5.69
N LEU A 272 15.76 5.17 5.22
CA LEU A 272 15.52 5.45 3.80
C LEU A 272 16.75 5.15 2.93
N LEU A 273 17.95 5.55 3.38
CA LEU A 273 19.20 5.31 2.65
C LEU A 273 19.60 3.84 2.62
N SER A 274 19.35 3.08 3.69
CA SER A 274 19.58 1.63 3.69
C SER A 274 18.52 0.89 2.85
N GLY A 275 17.27 1.35 2.88
CA GLY A 275 16.19 0.89 2.02
C GLY A 275 16.53 1.03 0.53
N LEU A 276 16.95 2.23 0.10
CA LEU A 276 17.35 2.49 -1.29
C LEU A 276 18.44 1.51 -1.76
N LYS A 277 19.44 1.25 -0.93
CA LYS A 277 20.51 0.28 -1.23
C LYS A 277 19.99 -1.14 -1.36
N ALA A 278 18.91 -1.48 -0.66
CA ALA A 278 18.30 -2.81 -0.69
C ALA A 278 17.32 -3.03 -1.86
N GLY A 279 16.88 -1.96 -2.53
CA GLY A 279 15.93 -2.02 -3.65
C GLY A 279 14.61 -1.29 -3.39
N MET A 280 14.45 -0.62 -2.24
CA MET A 280 13.32 0.28 -1.98
C MET A 280 13.30 1.43 -2.98
N VAL A 281 12.10 1.90 -3.33
CA VAL A 281 11.93 3.05 -4.23
C VAL A 281 11.37 4.24 -3.46
N LEU A 282 11.88 5.45 -3.76
CA LEU A 282 11.42 6.73 -3.21
C LEU A 282 10.96 7.64 -4.37
N PRO A 283 9.69 7.61 -4.79
CA PRO A 283 9.21 8.34 -5.97
C PRO A 283 8.91 9.82 -5.70
N ASP A 284 8.58 10.18 -4.46
CA ASP A 284 8.13 11.51 -4.07
C ASP A 284 9.21 12.61 -3.96
N PRO A 285 10.42 12.35 -3.41
CA PRO A 285 11.40 13.42 -3.23
C PRO A 285 11.87 13.97 -4.58
N ALA A 286 12.22 15.26 -4.61
CA ALA A 286 12.75 15.90 -5.82
C ALA A 286 14.02 15.23 -6.36
N ASP A 287 14.79 14.59 -5.47
CA ASP A 287 15.90 13.70 -5.80
C ASP A 287 15.60 12.27 -5.32
N PRO A 288 15.14 11.38 -6.22
CA PRO A 288 14.82 9.98 -5.91
C PRO A 288 16.02 9.15 -5.41
N THR A 289 17.26 9.61 -5.65
CA THR A 289 18.46 8.95 -5.12
C THR A 289 18.77 9.35 -3.67
N LEU A 290 18.03 10.34 -3.16
CA LEU A 290 18.19 10.92 -1.83
C LEU A 290 19.63 11.42 -1.58
N ALA A 291 20.32 11.88 -2.62
CA ALA A 291 21.61 12.56 -2.45
C ALA A 291 21.42 13.95 -1.85
N THR A 292 20.31 14.60 -2.21
CA THR A 292 19.83 15.85 -1.63
C THR A 292 18.41 15.72 -1.09
N LEU A 293 18.03 16.63 -0.20
CA LEU A 293 16.67 16.74 0.32
C LEU A 293 16.27 18.23 0.43
N ARG A 294 15.01 18.54 0.13
CA ARG A 294 14.45 19.89 0.27
C ARG A 294 14.04 20.16 1.70
N VAL A 295 14.57 21.24 2.25
CA VAL A 295 14.28 21.72 3.60
C VAL A 295 13.85 23.19 3.57
N THR A 296 13.19 23.67 4.63
CA THR A 296 12.84 25.09 4.73
C THR A 296 14.10 25.95 4.80
N ALA A 297 14.12 27.06 4.06
CA ALA A 297 15.28 27.97 3.97
C ALA A 297 15.47 28.83 5.23
N THR A 298 14.44 28.93 6.06
CA THR A 298 14.49 29.59 7.38
C THR A 298 13.84 28.67 8.41
N THR A 299 14.34 28.68 9.65
CA THR A 299 13.61 28.08 10.78
C THR A 299 12.30 28.87 10.92
N PRO A 300 11.12 28.25 10.70
CA PRO A 300 9.85 28.92 10.89
C PRO A 300 9.74 29.37 12.35
N PRO A 301 9.09 30.51 12.62
CA PRO A 301 8.82 30.92 13.98
C PRO A 301 8.03 29.81 14.71
N PRO A 302 8.23 29.63 16.02
CA PRO A 302 7.48 28.62 16.78
C PRO A 302 5.97 28.85 16.63
N PRO A 303 5.15 27.78 16.63
CA PRO A 303 3.71 27.91 16.53
C PRO A 303 3.14 28.77 17.68
N PRO A 304 2.03 29.48 17.45
CA PRO A 304 1.38 30.33 18.45
C PRO A 304 0.82 29.55 19.64
#